data_AF-A0A431KYB6-F1
#
_entry.id   AF-A0A431KYB6-F1
#
_cell.length_a   1.000
_cell.length_b   1.000
_cell.length_c   1.000
_cell.angle_alpha   90.00
_cell.angle_beta   90.00
_cell.angle_gamma   90.00
#
_symmetry.space_group_name_H-M   'P 1'
#
loop_
_entity.id
_entity.type
_entity.pdbx_description
1 polymer ?
#
loop_
_entity_poly.entity_id
_entity_poly.type
_entity_poly.pdbx_seq_one_letter_code
_entity_poly.pdbx_strand_id
1 'polypeptide(L)'
;MDNLQLSQGGNFALASGALAAGTAAGTVKTTAVIPYVIDGQFYSKAITDNMAVSVTLPATWGVATNGAFTGENRTVQTAAGAVTGSVRLYGIYMDTAGALSFFPGPIAHPGDLANGTVPLQFPANRRGRVFIGAMRVQVNAGVTFVPGTNALGGTAATTGLVTFINCATIPGEPLRS
;
A
#
# COMPACT_ATOMS: atom_id res chain seq x y z
N MET A 1 -17.16 31.26 19.10
CA MET A 1 -16.73 29.86 18.93
C MET A 1 -15.27 29.91 18.58
N ASP A 2 -14.41 29.34 19.41
CA ASP A 2 -12.95 29.45 19.25
C ASP A 2 -12.49 28.49 18.14
N ASN A 3 -11.64 28.99 17.25
CA ASN A 3 -11.12 28.29 16.07
C ASN A 3 -10.24 27.08 16.46
N LEU A 4 -9.98 26.91 17.77
CA LEU A 4 -9.27 25.77 18.35
C LEU A 4 -10.16 24.54 18.59
N GLN A 5 -11.49 24.63 18.49
CA GLN A 5 -12.38 23.46 18.54
C GLN A 5 -12.49 22.70 17.20
N LEU A 6 -11.94 23.25 16.12
CA LEU A 6 -11.71 22.55 14.84
C LEU A 6 -10.35 21.83 14.80
N SER A 7 -9.66 21.71 15.95
CA SER A 7 -8.39 21.01 16.15
C SER A 7 -8.49 19.48 15.91
N GLN A 8 -8.87 19.08 14.71
CA GLN A 8 -8.43 17.80 14.18
C GLN A 8 -7.02 18.04 13.67
N GLY A 9 -6.02 17.79 14.50
CA GLY A 9 -4.63 17.89 14.07
C GLY A 9 -4.40 17.00 12.86
N GLY A 10 -3.58 17.45 11.91
CA GLY A 10 -3.36 16.72 10.67
C GLY A 10 -2.74 15.34 10.90
N ASN A 11 -3.02 14.40 9.99
CA ASN A 11 -2.38 13.09 9.95
C ASN A 11 -1.32 13.10 8.85
N PHE A 12 -0.03 13.12 9.20
CA PHE A 12 1.05 13.13 8.21
C PHE A 12 2.31 12.42 8.72
N ALA A 13 3.00 11.74 7.82
CA ALA A 13 4.31 11.16 8.09
C ALA A 13 5.39 12.14 7.62
N LEU A 14 6.35 12.43 8.50
CA LEU A 14 7.47 13.32 8.23
C LEU A 14 8.61 12.60 7.48
N ALA A 15 8.63 11.27 7.54
CA ALA A 15 9.44 10.42 6.68
C ALA A 15 8.56 9.29 6.16
N SER A 16 8.36 9.22 4.84
CA SER A 16 7.60 8.14 4.20
C SER A 16 8.51 7.32 3.30
N GLY A 17 8.13 6.07 3.03
CA GLY A 17 8.78 5.27 1.99
C GLY A 17 10.05 4.51 2.39
N ALA A 18 10.50 4.62 3.64
CA ALA A 18 11.59 3.82 4.18
C ALA A 18 11.12 2.42 4.61
N LEU A 19 10.40 1.70 3.75
CA LEU A 19 9.78 0.40 4.05
C LEU A 19 10.41 -0.73 3.24
N ALA A 20 10.52 -1.91 3.85
CA ALA A 20 10.99 -3.12 3.20
C ALA A 20 10.25 -4.35 3.73
N ALA A 21 10.40 -5.48 3.03
CA ALA A 21 9.94 -6.76 3.54
C ALA A 21 10.63 -7.06 4.87
N GLY A 22 9.85 -7.44 5.88
CA GLY A 22 10.35 -7.88 7.17
C GLY A 22 11.04 -9.24 7.07
N THR A 23 11.70 -9.64 8.16
CA THR A 23 12.41 -10.92 8.21
C THR A 23 11.48 -12.11 8.41
N ALA A 24 10.25 -11.87 8.89
CA ALA A 24 9.19 -12.87 9.00
C ALA A 24 8.15 -12.72 7.88
N ALA A 25 7.51 -13.82 7.49
CA ALA A 25 6.43 -13.78 6.50
C ALA A 25 5.29 -12.86 6.95
N GLY A 26 4.71 -12.10 6.01
CA GLY A 26 3.61 -11.17 6.31
C GLY A 26 4.01 -9.95 7.14
N THR A 27 5.30 -9.68 7.34
CA THR A 27 5.77 -8.51 8.09
C THR A 27 6.42 -7.46 7.20
N VAL A 28 6.30 -6.19 7.60
CA VAL A 28 7.02 -5.05 7.01
C VAL A 28 7.99 -4.52 8.05
N LYS A 29 9.18 -4.13 7.61
CA LYS A 29 10.15 -3.43 8.44
C LYS A 29 10.36 -1.99 7.99
N THR A 30 10.59 -1.11 8.94
CA THR A 30 11.15 0.21 8.69
C THR A 30 12.66 0.10 8.44
N THR A 31 13.17 0.89 7.50
CA THR A 31 14.61 1.02 7.17
C THR A 31 15.19 2.36 7.61
N ALA A 32 14.33 3.28 8.08
CA ALA A 32 14.69 4.52 8.76
C ALA A 32 13.65 4.81 9.86
N VAL A 33 13.97 5.76 10.75
CA VAL A 33 13.00 6.24 11.75
C VAL A 33 11.85 6.93 11.02
N ILE A 34 10.62 6.63 11.39
CA ILE A 34 9.42 7.26 10.84
C ILE A 34 8.81 8.15 11.92
N PRO A 35 9.05 9.48 11.90
CA PRO A 35 8.28 10.42 12.71
C PRO A 35 6.94 10.67 12.03
N TYR A 36 5.86 10.69 12.82
CA TYR A 36 4.52 10.90 12.30
C TYR A 36 3.62 11.63 13.30
N VAL A 37 2.58 12.26 12.77
CA VAL A 37 1.55 12.94 13.55
C VAL A 37 0.20 12.29 13.26
N ILE A 38 -0.57 11.99 14.30
CA ILE A 38 -1.97 11.59 14.19
C ILE A 38 -2.78 12.44 15.15
N ASP A 39 -3.83 13.10 14.65
CA ASP A 39 -4.72 13.98 15.41
C ASP A 39 -3.95 15.04 16.23
N GLY A 40 -2.80 15.50 15.70
CA GLY A 40 -1.95 16.51 16.33
C GLY A 40 -0.96 15.98 17.39
N GLN A 41 -0.96 14.68 17.67
CA GLN A 41 0.01 14.05 18.57
C GLN A 41 1.21 13.52 17.79
N PHE A 42 2.41 13.81 18.30
CA PHE A 42 3.67 13.34 17.71
C PHE A 42 4.02 11.93 18.19
N TYR A 43 4.41 11.09 17.26
CA TYR A 43 4.86 9.72 17.48
C TYR A 43 6.12 9.44 16.67
N SER A 44 6.79 8.32 16.98
CA SER A 44 7.91 7.83 16.19
C SER A 44 7.95 6.31 16.16
N LYS A 45 8.36 5.75 15.03
CA LYS A 45 8.65 4.33 14.87
C LYS A 45 10.15 4.11 14.65
N ALA A 46 10.74 3.21 15.43
CA ALA A 46 12.15 2.89 15.34
C ALA A 46 12.48 2.15 14.02
N ILE A 47 13.77 2.12 13.66
CA ILE A 47 14.30 1.33 12.54
C ILE A 47 14.19 -0.15 12.89
N THR A 48 13.99 -1.03 11.90
CA THR A 48 14.01 -2.50 12.02
C THR A 48 12.87 -3.14 12.81
N ASP A 49 11.87 -2.36 13.21
CA ASP A 49 10.65 -2.93 13.78
C ASP A 49 9.94 -3.81 12.74
N ASN A 50 9.96 -5.13 12.96
CA ASN A 50 9.13 -6.06 12.20
C ASN A 50 7.69 -5.90 12.69
N MET A 51 6.90 -5.21 11.89
CA MET A 51 5.49 -4.99 12.18
C MET A 51 4.66 -6.03 11.43
N ALA A 52 3.82 -6.75 12.19
CA ALA A 52 2.79 -7.57 11.60
C ALA A 52 1.83 -6.69 10.82
N VAL A 53 1.50 -7.12 9.60
CA VAL A 53 0.50 -6.45 8.79
C VAL A 53 -0.86 -6.94 9.24
N SER A 54 -1.64 -6.05 9.84
CA SER A 54 -3.08 -6.26 9.93
C SER A 54 -3.73 -5.80 8.62
N VAL A 55 -4.79 -6.45 8.20
CA VAL A 55 -5.56 -6.01 7.04
C VAL A 55 -6.91 -5.56 7.55
N THR A 56 -7.26 -4.30 7.32
CA THR A 56 -8.54 -3.74 7.76
C THR A 56 -9.33 -3.31 6.53
N LEU A 57 -10.46 -3.96 6.25
CA LEU A 57 -11.43 -3.50 5.25
C LEU A 57 -12.87 -3.66 5.76
N PRO A 58 -13.81 -2.79 5.31
CA PRO A 58 -15.22 -3.08 5.48
C PRO A 58 -15.58 -4.28 4.59
N ALA A 59 -16.30 -5.26 5.18
CA ALA A 59 -16.89 -6.34 4.42
C ALA A 59 -17.98 -5.75 3.52
N THR A 60 -17.82 -5.79 2.20
CA THR A 60 -18.97 -5.67 1.30
C THR A 60 -18.76 -6.47 0.01
N TRP A 61 -19.90 -6.92 -0.48
CA TRP A 61 -20.20 -8.12 -1.27
C TRP A 61 -19.35 -8.31 -2.54
N GLY A 62 -18.75 -9.50 -2.70
CA GLY A 62 -18.51 -10.08 -4.04
C GLY A 62 -17.09 -10.45 -4.45
N VAL A 63 -16.01 -9.93 -3.83
CA VAL A 63 -14.63 -10.27 -4.27
C VAL A 63 -13.63 -10.29 -3.11
N ALA A 64 -12.91 -11.42 -3.00
CA ALA A 64 -11.77 -11.76 -2.15
C ALA A 64 -11.61 -11.03 -0.78
N THR A 65 -11.99 -11.76 0.26
CA THR A 65 -11.70 -11.51 1.67
C THR A 65 -10.26 -11.01 1.85
N ASN A 66 -10.07 -9.96 2.65
CA ASN A 66 -8.76 -9.42 3.01
C ASN A 66 -8.01 -8.56 1.96
N GLY A 67 -8.74 -7.94 1.02
CA GLY A 67 -8.09 -7.10 0.01
C GLY A 67 -7.14 -7.91 -0.89
N ALA A 68 -7.31 -9.23 -0.92
CA ALA A 68 -6.64 -10.11 -1.84
C ALA A 68 -7.11 -9.83 -3.28
N PHE A 69 -6.32 -10.28 -4.26
CA PHE A 69 -6.73 -10.25 -5.65
C PHE A 69 -5.99 -11.32 -6.45
N THR A 70 -6.67 -11.84 -7.47
CA THR A 70 -6.13 -12.82 -8.40
C THR A 70 -5.86 -12.15 -9.73
N GLY A 71 -4.73 -12.48 -10.35
CA GLY A 71 -4.39 -11.94 -11.66
C GLY A 71 -5.40 -12.37 -12.73
N GLU A 72 -5.88 -11.40 -13.49
CA GLU A 72 -6.76 -11.65 -14.61
C GLU A 72 -6.03 -12.38 -15.75
N ASN A 73 -6.73 -13.29 -16.43
CA ASN A 73 -6.21 -13.98 -17.62
C ASN A 73 -6.44 -13.16 -18.91
N ARG A 74 -6.64 -11.86 -18.77
CA ARG A 74 -6.77 -10.95 -19.90
C ARG A 74 -5.39 -10.75 -20.52
N THR A 75 -5.28 -10.84 -21.84
CA THR A 75 -4.05 -10.54 -22.57
C THR A 75 -4.21 -9.19 -23.24
N VAL A 76 -3.29 -8.27 -22.97
CA VAL A 76 -3.24 -6.95 -23.62
C VAL A 76 -1.91 -6.83 -24.35
N GLN A 77 -1.96 -6.38 -25.61
CA GLN A 77 -0.78 -6.13 -26.41
C GLN A 77 -0.15 -4.78 -26.03
N THR A 78 1.16 -4.78 -25.85
CA THR A 78 1.97 -3.56 -25.63
C THR A 78 3.11 -3.51 -26.66
N ALA A 79 3.84 -2.41 -26.73
CA ALA A 79 5.04 -2.31 -27.56
C ALA A 79 6.14 -3.33 -27.17
N ALA A 80 6.16 -3.78 -25.91
CA ALA A 80 7.10 -4.78 -25.40
C ALA A 80 6.59 -6.23 -25.56
N GLY A 81 5.39 -6.42 -26.13
CA GLY A 81 4.75 -7.72 -26.31
C GLY A 81 3.45 -7.89 -25.52
N ALA A 82 2.90 -9.10 -25.58
CA ALA A 82 1.67 -9.46 -24.87
C ALA A 82 1.94 -9.58 -23.35
N VAL A 83 1.09 -8.97 -22.54
CA VAL A 83 1.16 -9.05 -21.07
C VAL A 83 -0.17 -9.51 -20.49
N THR A 84 -0.10 -10.27 -19.39
CA THR A 84 -1.24 -10.81 -18.65
C THR A 84 -1.10 -10.54 -17.15
N GLY A 85 -2.19 -10.68 -16.40
CA GLY A 85 -2.21 -10.54 -14.95
C GLY A 85 -2.80 -9.20 -14.47
N SER A 86 -2.55 -8.88 -13.21
CA SER A 86 -3.12 -7.70 -12.55
C SER A 86 -2.11 -7.02 -11.67
N VAL A 87 -2.31 -5.73 -11.44
CA VAL A 87 -1.45 -4.90 -10.61
C VAL A 87 -2.27 -3.91 -9.81
N ARG A 88 -1.85 -3.62 -8.58
CA ARG A 88 -2.50 -2.62 -7.72
C ARG A 88 -1.52 -1.99 -6.75
N LEU A 89 -1.90 -0.83 -6.21
CA LEU A 89 -1.25 -0.25 -5.04
C LEU A 89 -1.96 -0.67 -3.77
N TYR A 90 -1.17 -0.88 -2.73
CA TYR A 90 -1.65 -0.85 -1.36
C TYR A 90 -0.98 0.31 -0.65
N GLY A 91 -1.78 1.17 -0.04
CA GLY A 91 -1.29 2.15 0.91
C GLY A 91 -1.05 1.47 2.24
N ILE A 92 0.07 1.83 2.86
CA ILE A 92 0.51 1.31 4.16
C ILE A 92 0.25 2.43 5.16
N TYR A 93 -0.62 2.14 6.12
CA TYR A 93 -1.09 3.09 7.11
C TYR A 93 -0.74 2.62 8.51
N MET A 94 -0.33 3.56 9.36
CA MET A 94 -0.01 3.31 10.76
C MET A 94 -1.04 4.00 11.67
N ASP A 95 -1.44 3.36 12.77
CA ASP A 95 -2.28 3.97 13.80
C ASP A 95 -1.46 4.48 15.01
N THR A 96 -2.14 5.00 16.02
CA THR A 96 -1.51 5.51 17.25
C THR A 96 -0.83 4.44 18.09
N ALA A 97 -1.20 3.16 17.92
CA ALA A 97 -0.55 2.02 18.56
C ALA A 97 0.68 1.54 17.77
N GLY A 98 0.97 2.14 16.61
CA GLY A 98 2.04 1.72 15.72
C GLY A 98 1.71 0.46 14.93
N ALA A 99 0.44 0.04 14.88
CA ALA A 99 0.01 -1.11 14.10
C ALA A 99 -0.13 -0.74 12.62
N LEU A 100 0.32 -1.64 11.74
CA LEU A 100 0.23 -1.45 10.31
C LEU A 100 -1.07 -1.99 9.74
N SER A 101 -1.56 -1.27 8.75
CA SER A 101 -2.73 -1.65 7.97
C SER A 101 -2.53 -1.40 6.48
N PHE A 102 -2.95 -2.37 5.68
CA PHE A 102 -2.94 -2.24 4.22
C PHE A 102 -4.31 -1.89 3.72
N PHE A 103 -4.37 -0.84 2.89
CA PHE A 103 -5.57 -0.46 2.18
C PHE A 103 -5.34 -0.58 0.68
N PRO A 104 -6.16 -1.36 -0.03
CA PRO A 104 -6.04 -1.52 -1.45
C PRO A 104 -6.55 -0.29 -2.22
N GLY A 105 -5.83 0.08 -3.28
CA GLY A 105 -6.36 0.88 -4.38
C GLY A 105 -7.07 0.02 -5.44
N PRO A 106 -7.58 0.65 -6.51
CA PRO A 106 -8.16 -0.03 -7.66
C PRO A 106 -7.17 -1.00 -8.32
N ILE A 107 -7.70 -2.05 -8.95
CA ILE A 107 -6.92 -2.98 -9.75
C ILE A 107 -6.77 -2.38 -11.15
N ALA A 108 -5.54 -2.43 -11.67
CA ALA A 108 -5.22 -2.09 -13.05
C ALA A 108 -4.59 -3.32 -13.74
N HIS A 109 -4.57 -3.28 -15.06
CA HIS A 109 -3.93 -4.30 -15.86
C HIS A 109 -2.53 -3.84 -16.30
N PRO A 110 -1.50 -4.71 -16.23
CA PRO A 110 -0.13 -4.32 -16.60
C PRO A 110 -0.02 -3.74 -18.01
N GLY A 111 -0.80 -4.25 -18.96
CA GLY A 111 -0.82 -3.74 -20.33
C GLY A 111 -1.43 -2.36 -20.48
N ASP A 112 -2.46 -2.05 -19.69
CA ASP A 112 -3.08 -0.72 -19.70
C ASP A 112 -2.15 0.31 -19.06
N LEU A 113 -1.44 -0.09 -17.99
CA LEU A 113 -0.41 0.75 -17.39
C LEU A 113 0.75 1.02 -18.36
N ALA A 114 1.23 -0.01 -19.06
CA ALA A 114 2.33 0.11 -20.02
C ALA A 114 1.97 1.00 -21.22
N ASN A 115 0.71 0.95 -21.65
CA ASN A 115 0.18 1.80 -22.71
C ASN A 115 -0.26 3.20 -22.22
N GLY A 116 -0.21 3.46 -20.91
CA GLY A 116 -0.59 4.74 -20.31
C GLY A 116 -2.09 5.05 -20.36
N THR A 117 -2.95 4.05 -20.57
CA THR A 117 -4.40 4.25 -20.69
C THR A 117 -5.09 4.33 -19.33
N VAL A 118 -4.49 3.75 -18.30
CA VAL A 118 -4.99 3.75 -16.92
C VAL A 118 -3.85 4.10 -15.98
N PRO A 119 -4.04 5.04 -15.03
CA PRO A 119 -3.06 5.31 -13.99
C PRO A 119 -3.20 4.32 -12.84
N LEU A 120 -2.09 4.05 -12.16
CA LEU A 120 -2.12 3.32 -10.90
C LEU A 120 -2.47 4.30 -9.76
N GLN A 121 -3.59 4.06 -9.08
CA GLN A 121 -4.13 5.01 -8.11
C GLN A 121 -3.86 4.59 -6.66
N PHE A 122 -3.47 5.56 -5.82
CA PHE A 122 -3.35 5.36 -4.39
C PHE A 122 -4.73 5.16 -3.76
N PRO A 123 -4.84 4.36 -2.68
CA PRO A 123 -6.08 4.28 -1.91
C PRO A 123 -6.39 5.62 -1.23
N ALA A 124 -7.67 5.86 -0.98
CA ALA A 124 -8.11 7.01 -0.19
C ALA A 124 -7.49 7.03 1.22
N ASN A 125 -7.25 8.23 1.73
CA ASN A 125 -6.77 8.48 3.09
C ASN A 125 -7.72 7.90 4.15
N ARG A 126 -7.17 7.58 5.33
CA ARG A 126 -7.91 6.94 6.42
C ARG A 126 -7.84 7.79 7.69
N ARG A 127 -9.00 8.00 8.33
CA ARG A 127 -9.09 8.74 9.59
C ARG A 127 -8.38 7.98 10.71
N GLY A 128 -7.71 8.71 11.61
CA GLY A 128 -6.97 8.15 12.76
C GLY A 128 -5.76 7.31 12.36
N ARG A 129 -5.31 7.42 11.10
CA ARG A 129 -4.15 6.70 10.58
C ARG A 129 -3.33 7.62 9.70
N VAL A 130 -2.04 7.36 9.67
CA VAL A 130 -1.09 8.10 8.84
C VAL A 130 -0.57 7.23 7.72
N PHE A 131 -0.49 7.80 6.51
CA PHE A 131 0.12 7.13 5.37
C PHE A 131 1.65 7.17 5.50
N ILE A 132 2.30 6.01 5.56
CA ILE A 132 3.76 5.90 5.75
C ILE A 132 4.49 5.39 4.50
N GLY A 133 3.75 4.93 3.50
CA GLY A 133 4.29 4.44 2.25
C GLY A 133 3.28 3.60 1.47
N ALA A 134 3.71 3.05 0.35
CA ALA A 134 2.90 2.13 -0.44
C ALA A 134 3.70 0.94 -0.93
N MET A 135 2.99 -0.12 -1.30
CA MET A 135 3.54 -1.22 -2.07
C MET A 135 2.76 -1.36 -3.38
N ARG A 136 3.50 -1.54 -4.47
CA ARG A 136 2.94 -2.05 -5.72
C ARG A 136 2.99 -3.57 -5.66
N VAL A 137 1.87 -4.20 -5.96
CA VAL A 137 1.78 -5.66 -6.09
C VAL A 137 1.35 -5.99 -7.50
N GLN A 138 2.13 -6.82 -8.18
CA GLN A 138 1.80 -7.37 -9.49
C GLN A 138 1.74 -8.88 -9.42
N VAL A 139 0.67 -9.48 -9.93
CA VAL A 139 0.46 -10.93 -9.99
C VAL A 139 0.27 -11.38 -11.43
N ASN A 140 0.80 -12.56 -11.75
CA ASN A 140 0.52 -13.21 -13.03
C ASN A 140 -0.93 -13.71 -13.08
N ALA A 141 -1.43 -13.98 -14.29
CA ALA A 141 -2.75 -14.59 -14.48
C ALA A 141 -2.93 -15.84 -13.61
N GLY A 142 -4.05 -15.94 -12.88
CA GLY A 142 -4.37 -17.06 -12.00
C GLY A 142 -3.62 -17.10 -10.66
N VAL A 143 -2.64 -16.22 -10.43
CA VAL A 143 -1.93 -16.12 -9.15
C VAL A 143 -2.68 -15.18 -8.21
N THR A 144 -2.89 -15.61 -6.97
CA THR A 144 -3.56 -14.81 -5.93
C THR A 144 -2.54 -14.24 -4.95
N PHE A 145 -2.61 -12.92 -4.74
CA PHE A 145 -1.93 -12.27 -3.63
C PHE A 145 -2.91 -12.09 -2.46
N VAL A 146 -2.49 -12.52 -1.27
CA VAL A 146 -3.21 -12.33 -0.01
C VAL A 146 -2.33 -11.51 0.94
N PRO A 147 -2.71 -10.27 1.25
CA PRO A 147 -2.03 -9.44 2.24
C PRO A 147 -1.86 -10.15 3.59
N GLY A 148 -0.67 -10.03 4.19
CA GLY A 148 -0.37 -10.57 5.53
C GLY A 148 -0.03 -12.06 5.59
N THR A 149 -0.24 -12.83 4.52
CA THR A 149 0.08 -14.27 4.47
C THR A 149 1.15 -14.61 3.45
N ASN A 150 1.18 -13.93 2.30
CA ASN A 150 2.24 -14.13 1.30
C ASN A 150 3.56 -13.46 1.73
N ALA A 151 4.69 -14.06 1.36
CA ALA A 151 6.00 -13.45 1.55
C ALA A 151 6.13 -12.19 0.69
N LEU A 152 6.43 -11.05 1.32
CA LEU A 152 6.52 -9.73 0.66
C LEU A 152 7.83 -9.52 -0.14
N GLY A 153 8.59 -10.60 -0.39
CA GLY A 153 9.87 -10.59 -1.12
C GLY A 153 9.99 -11.68 -2.18
N GLY A 154 8.87 -12.25 -2.64
CA GLY A 154 8.86 -13.29 -3.67
C GLY A 154 8.88 -12.77 -5.10
N THR A 155 9.12 -13.66 -6.07
CA THR A 155 9.00 -13.36 -7.50
C THR A 155 7.53 -13.39 -7.94
N ALA A 156 7.20 -12.70 -9.05
CA ALA A 156 5.84 -12.59 -9.59
C ALA A 156 5.13 -13.94 -9.80
N ALA A 157 5.89 -14.99 -10.10
CA ALA A 157 5.37 -16.30 -10.47
C ALA A 157 4.74 -17.08 -9.31
N THR A 158 5.18 -16.85 -8.07
CA THR A 158 4.79 -17.72 -6.93
C THR A 158 3.84 -17.01 -5.96
N THR A 159 4.01 -15.70 -5.78
CA THR A 159 3.28 -14.94 -4.74
C THR A 159 2.90 -13.52 -5.17
N GLY A 160 3.20 -13.15 -6.41
CA GLY A 160 3.18 -11.76 -6.86
C GLY A 160 4.47 -11.02 -6.52
N LEU A 161 4.88 -10.11 -7.40
CA LEU A 161 6.01 -9.22 -7.23
C LEU A 161 5.53 -8.03 -6.39
N VAL A 162 6.12 -7.91 -5.21
CA VAL A 162 5.87 -6.79 -4.30
C VAL A 162 7.04 -5.82 -4.40
N THR A 163 6.75 -4.55 -4.65
CA THR A 163 7.75 -3.48 -4.68
C THR A 163 7.32 -2.38 -3.72
N PHE A 164 8.13 -2.13 -2.70
CA PHE A 164 7.91 -1.00 -1.80
C PHE A 164 8.28 0.29 -2.53
N ILE A 165 7.38 1.27 -2.45
CA ILE A 165 7.57 2.56 -3.09
C ILE A 165 8.08 3.53 -2.03
N ASN A 166 9.22 4.15 -2.32
CA ASN A 166 9.68 5.26 -1.53
C ASN A 166 8.83 6.51 -1.85
N CYS A 167 7.86 6.81 -1.00
CA CYS A 167 6.98 7.96 -1.22
C CYS A 167 7.68 9.31 -1.06
N ALA A 168 8.90 9.37 -0.52
CA ALA A 168 9.72 10.58 -0.56
C ALA A 168 10.18 10.96 -1.98
N THR A 169 10.18 10.02 -2.93
CA THR A 169 10.54 10.30 -4.34
C THR A 169 9.32 10.62 -5.21
N ILE A 170 8.11 10.60 -4.64
CA ILE A 170 6.89 11.00 -5.36
C ILE A 170 6.71 12.50 -5.13
N PRO A 171 6.62 13.32 -6.20
CA PRO A 171 6.38 14.75 -6.05
C PRO A 171 5.18 14.99 -5.15
N GLY A 172 5.38 15.80 -4.11
CA GLY A 172 4.35 16.10 -3.12
C GLY A 172 3.26 16.97 -3.72
N GLU A 173 2.34 16.37 -4.46
CA GLU A 173 1.03 16.98 -4.62
C GLU A 173 0.21 16.61 -3.38
N PRO A 174 -0.47 17.57 -2.71
CA PRO A 174 -1.41 17.22 -1.66
C PRO A 174 -2.43 16.24 -2.26
N LEU A 175 -2.65 15.10 -1.60
CA LEU A 175 -3.68 14.13 -1.96
C LEU A 175 -5.01 14.88 -2.07
N ARG A 176 -5.41 15.24 -3.29
CA ARG A 176 -6.71 15.86 -3.56
C ARG A 176 -7.74 14.73 -3.51
N SER A 177 -8.56 14.75 -2.47
CA SER A 177 -9.77 13.91 -2.37
C SER A 177 -10.80 14.31 -3.42
#